data_AF-A0A3M2BFV0-F1
#
_entry.id   AF-A0A3M2BFV0-F1
#
_cell.length_a   1.000
_cell.length_b   1.000
_cell.length_c   1.000
_cell.angle_alpha   90.00
_cell.angle_beta   90.00
_cell.angle_gamma   90.00
#
_symmetry.space_group_name_H-M   'P 1'
#
loop_
_entity.id
_entity.type
_entity.pdbx_description
1 polymer ?
#
loop_
_entity_poly.entity_id
_entity_poly.type
_entity_poly.pdbx_seq_one_letter_code
_entity_poly.pdbx_strand_id
1 'polypeptide(L)'
;GDDERYEAHQLARAGWAMLTTSEPLHETREGFTAGSEELLTFNFLNPVAGRNIWLQSALEKMQMVSAVENLAVHWSIGGRALHFDPDMVGYFGHSQGGIVGAAFVGVEDRLKGAFLSGAGAGFAPSLIEKTEPVVIADAIRAILNFPADEPLDRFHPLLSLMQIWVDPADPVNYGRPWRHRGAARVPHLVATSGLQDQYTPKRNHGGLAGAFGLPVVLPVSEQVEVLDLLGVSPAGAEARGNLSDDEGRPVTGGLLQYPNDGHFAVFVNPDAQDAYRRFFDTLLDDDGVPVARTLR
;
A
#
# COMPACT_ATOMS: atom_id res chain seq x y z
N GLY A 1 7.28 -12.24 -10.08
CA GLY A 1 7.36 -13.54 -10.77
C GLY A 1 7.84 -13.35 -12.20
N ASP A 2 8.12 -14.42 -12.93
CA ASP A 2 8.71 -14.35 -14.28
C ASP A 2 7.69 -14.13 -15.42
N ASP A 3 6.39 -14.15 -15.11
CA ASP A 3 5.32 -13.83 -16.07
C ASP A 3 5.28 -12.33 -16.38
N GLU A 4 5.05 -11.98 -17.65
CA GLU A 4 5.00 -10.59 -18.12
C GLU A 4 3.96 -9.73 -17.40
N ARG A 5 2.95 -10.34 -16.78
CA ARG A 5 1.89 -9.67 -16.03
C ARG A 5 2.32 -9.14 -14.66
N TYR A 6 3.46 -9.59 -14.13
CA TYR A 6 3.93 -9.17 -12.81
C TYR A 6 4.66 -7.83 -12.84
N GLU A 7 4.64 -7.16 -11.69
CA GLU A 7 5.18 -5.84 -11.43
C GLU A 7 6.65 -5.70 -11.83
N ALA A 8 7.49 -6.71 -11.55
CA ALA A 8 8.91 -6.66 -11.89
C ALA A 8 9.13 -6.50 -13.41
N HIS A 9 8.35 -7.22 -14.23
CA HIS A 9 8.45 -7.14 -15.68
C HIS A 9 7.88 -5.81 -16.20
N GLN A 10 6.72 -5.41 -15.70
CA GLN A 10 6.06 -4.18 -16.12
C GLN A 10 6.88 -2.92 -15.76
N LEU A 11 7.50 -2.89 -14.59
CA LEU A 11 8.36 -1.80 -14.15
C LEU A 11 9.71 -1.79 -14.89
N ALA A 12 10.29 -2.95 -15.19
CA ALA A 12 11.45 -3.03 -16.07
C ALA A 12 11.16 -2.45 -17.46
N ARG A 13 9.96 -2.66 -18.01
CA ARG A 13 9.51 -2.03 -19.27
C ARG A 13 9.33 -0.52 -19.17
N ALA A 14 9.11 0.02 -17.98
CA ALA A 14 9.08 1.46 -17.69
C ALA A 14 10.47 2.04 -17.34
N GLY A 15 11.55 1.27 -17.51
CA GLY A 15 12.91 1.72 -17.25
C GLY A 15 13.39 1.59 -15.80
N TRP A 16 12.64 0.89 -14.94
CA TRP A 16 12.98 0.74 -13.53
C TRP A 16 13.72 -0.57 -13.24
N ALA A 17 14.76 -0.49 -12.42
CA ALA A 17 15.36 -1.66 -11.78
C ALA A 17 14.70 -1.88 -10.42
N MET A 18 14.39 -3.13 -10.08
CA MET A 18 13.65 -3.48 -8.86
C MET A 18 14.56 -4.14 -7.82
N LEU A 19 14.47 -3.66 -6.58
CA LEU A 19 15.03 -4.32 -5.39
C LEU A 19 13.87 -4.91 -4.59
N THR A 20 13.90 -6.21 -4.28
CA THR A 20 12.87 -6.87 -3.49
C THR A 20 13.48 -7.55 -2.27
N THR A 21 12.67 -7.72 -1.23
CA THR A 21 13.00 -8.52 -0.05
C THR A 21 11.76 -9.29 0.36
N SER A 22 11.93 -10.50 0.87
CA SER A 22 10.79 -11.22 1.45
C SER A 22 10.36 -10.54 2.74
N GLU A 23 9.06 -10.50 3.02
CA GLU A 23 8.55 -9.91 4.27
C GLU A 23 8.98 -10.76 5.49
N PRO A 24 8.96 -10.19 6.73
CA PRO A 24 9.21 -10.98 7.92
C PRO A 24 8.29 -12.22 7.98
N LEU A 25 8.82 -13.33 8.49
CA LEU A 25 8.12 -14.63 8.62
C LEU A 25 7.73 -15.32 7.29
N HIS A 26 8.24 -14.86 6.14
CA HIS A 26 8.02 -15.54 4.85
C HIS A 26 9.15 -16.51 4.51
N GLU A 27 8.91 -17.41 3.55
CA GLU A 27 9.72 -18.61 3.26
C GLU A 27 11.24 -18.40 3.21
N THR A 28 11.73 -17.27 2.67
CA THR A 28 13.17 -17.03 2.50
C THR A 28 13.86 -16.41 3.73
N ARG A 29 13.12 -16.10 4.80
CA ARG A 29 13.66 -15.50 6.02
C ARG A 29 14.21 -16.56 6.97
N GLU A 30 15.32 -16.22 7.61
CA GLU A 30 15.85 -17.02 8.71
C GLU A 30 14.81 -17.13 9.84
N GLY A 31 14.59 -18.35 10.34
CA GLY A 31 13.54 -18.63 11.32
C GLY A 31 12.15 -18.85 10.72
N PHE A 32 12.01 -18.89 9.40
CA PHE A 32 10.77 -19.31 8.75
C PHE A 32 10.30 -20.68 9.27
N THR A 33 9.01 -20.76 9.58
CA THR A 33 8.33 -22.01 9.92
C THR A 33 7.17 -22.16 8.96
N ALA A 34 7.07 -23.33 8.31
CA ALA A 34 5.97 -23.61 7.40
C ALA A 34 4.61 -23.41 8.07
N GLY A 35 3.70 -22.71 7.40
CA GLY A 35 2.39 -22.35 7.94
C GLY A 35 1.69 -21.31 7.07
N SER A 36 0.57 -20.81 7.56
CA SER A 36 -0.11 -19.66 6.94
C SER A 36 0.67 -18.38 7.25
N GLU A 37 1.34 -17.81 6.25
CA GLU A 37 2.06 -16.53 6.37
C GLU A 37 1.13 -15.42 6.90
N GLU A 38 -0.14 -15.43 6.51
CA GLU A 38 -1.18 -14.53 7.02
C GLU A 38 -1.36 -14.68 8.55
N LEU A 39 -1.62 -15.89 9.03
CA LEU A 39 -1.82 -16.14 10.46
C LEU A 39 -0.54 -15.85 11.28
N LEU A 40 0.63 -16.17 10.71
CA LEU A 40 1.92 -15.90 11.32
C LEU A 40 2.22 -14.40 11.40
N THR A 41 1.85 -13.63 10.36
CA THR A 41 2.03 -12.18 10.31
C THR A 41 1.10 -11.46 11.29
N PHE A 42 -0.20 -11.82 11.31
CA PHE A 42 -1.14 -11.25 12.29
C PHE A 42 -0.82 -11.65 13.73
N ASN A 43 -0.28 -12.86 13.92
CA ASN A 43 0.27 -13.36 15.17
C ASN A 43 -0.65 -13.16 16.39
N PHE A 44 -1.91 -13.64 16.31
CA PHE A 44 -2.91 -13.45 17.36
C PHE A 44 -2.50 -13.97 18.74
N LEU A 45 -1.60 -14.96 18.79
CA LEU A 45 -1.07 -15.53 20.03
C LEU A 45 0.12 -14.75 20.60
N ASN A 46 0.73 -13.86 19.81
CA ASN A 46 1.77 -12.93 20.24
C ASN A 46 1.44 -11.51 19.71
N PRO A 47 0.55 -10.77 20.38
CA PRO A 47 0.08 -9.47 19.90
C PRO A 47 1.21 -8.42 19.78
N VAL A 48 2.30 -8.57 20.53
CA VAL A 48 3.49 -7.71 20.38
C VAL A 48 4.13 -7.92 19.01
N ALA A 49 4.31 -9.18 18.60
CA ALA A 49 4.79 -9.49 17.26
C ALA A 49 3.78 -9.06 16.19
N GLY A 50 2.49 -9.38 16.39
CA GLY A 50 1.42 -9.04 15.46
C GLY A 50 1.30 -7.54 15.13
N ARG A 51 1.70 -6.67 16.07
CA ARG A 51 1.83 -5.23 15.83
C ARG A 51 3.20 -4.86 15.22
N ASN A 52 4.29 -5.33 15.83
CA ASN A 52 5.63 -4.83 15.52
C ASN A 52 6.21 -5.39 14.20
N ILE A 53 5.71 -6.50 13.67
CA ILE A 53 6.18 -7.07 12.39
C ILE A 53 5.96 -6.09 11.23
N TRP A 54 4.82 -5.40 11.20
CA TRP A 54 4.51 -4.39 10.19
C TRP A 54 5.45 -3.18 10.28
N LEU A 55 5.76 -2.74 11.49
CA LEU A 55 6.70 -1.64 11.75
C LEU A 55 8.13 -2.02 11.41
N GLN A 56 8.55 -3.23 11.80
CA GLN A 56 9.85 -3.79 11.42
C GLN A 56 9.95 -3.83 9.89
N SER A 57 8.91 -4.35 9.23
CA SER A 57 8.84 -4.41 7.79
C SER A 57 9.01 -3.02 7.16
N ALA A 58 8.30 -1.99 7.63
CA ALA A 58 8.45 -0.61 7.13
C ALA A 58 9.87 -0.06 7.34
N LEU A 59 10.48 -0.33 8.51
CA LEU A 59 11.87 0.07 8.80
C LEU A 59 12.88 -0.60 7.86
N GLU A 60 12.67 -1.86 7.50
CA GLU A 60 13.52 -2.56 6.53
C GLU A 60 13.46 -1.89 5.15
N LYS A 61 12.32 -1.30 4.75
CA LYS A 61 12.23 -0.55 3.48
C LYS A 61 13.03 0.75 3.55
N MET A 62 13.00 1.45 4.69
CA MET A 62 13.87 2.63 4.90
C MET A 62 15.35 2.26 4.89
N GLN A 63 15.71 1.08 5.41
CA GLN A 63 17.08 0.56 5.31
C GLN A 63 17.45 0.24 3.87
N MET A 64 16.54 -0.33 3.06
CA MET A 64 16.77 -0.55 1.62
C MET A 64 17.02 0.75 0.88
N VAL A 65 16.25 1.81 1.13
CA VAL A 65 16.51 3.15 0.54
C VAL A 65 17.90 3.65 0.93
N SER A 66 18.29 3.50 2.20
CA SER A 66 19.63 3.89 2.67
C SER A 66 20.74 3.06 2.03
N ALA A 67 20.48 1.77 1.76
CA ALA A 67 21.45 0.90 1.11
C ALA A 67 21.66 1.27 -0.37
N VAL A 68 20.62 1.73 -1.07
CA VAL A 68 20.68 2.13 -2.49
C VAL A 68 21.76 3.18 -2.74
N GLU A 69 22.01 4.08 -1.80
CA GLU A 69 23.06 5.11 -1.89
C GLU A 69 24.46 4.54 -2.15
N ASN A 70 24.74 3.33 -1.66
CA ASN A 70 26.07 2.70 -1.74
C ASN A 70 26.03 1.29 -2.37
N LEU A 71 24.87 0.85 -2.87
CA LEU A 71 24.70 -0.49 -3.40
C LEU A 71 25.39 -0.61 -4.77
N ALA A 72 26.56 -1.25 -4.77
CA ALA A 72 27.24 -1.63 -5.99
C ALA A 72 26.77 -3.03 -6.43
N VAL A 73 26.09 -3.11 -7.59
CA VAL A 73 25.81 -4.38 -8.22
C VAL A 73 26.97 -4.70 -9.16
N HIS A 74 27.65 -5.82 -8.95
CA HIS A 74 28.76 -6.27 -9.80
C HIS A 74 28.28 -6.85 -11.14
N TRP A 75 27.34 -6.16 -11.80
CA TRP A 75 26.80 -6.50 -13.10
C TRP A 75 27.15 -5.41 -14.11
N SER A 76 27.38 -5.80 -15.35
CA SER A 76 27.63 -4.88 -16.44
C SER A 76 26.89 -5.27 -17.70
N ILE A 77 26.26 -4.30 -18.36
CA ILE A 77 25.70 -4.46 -19.71
C ILE A 77 26.64 -3.73 -20.66
N GLY A 78 27.22 -4.46 -21.63
CA GLY A 78 28.19 -3.88 -22.56
C GLY A 78 29.47 -3.33 -21.89
N GLY A 79 29.86 -3.88 -20.74
CA GLY A 79 31.05 -3.45 -19.99
C GLY A 79 30.87 -2.21 -19.11
N ARG A 80 29.66 -1.63 -19.05
CA ARG A 80 29.33 -0.53 -18.13
C ARG A 80 28.78 -1.06 -16.82
N ALA A 81 29.40 -0.70 -15.70
CA ALA A 81 28.87 -1.01 -14.37
C ALA A 81 27.50 -0.37 -14.18
N LEU A 82 26.58 -1.12 -13.56
CA LEU A 82 25.24 -0.66 -13.25
C LEU A 82 25.18 -0.23 -11.78
N HIS A 83 24.55 0.92 -11.55
CA HIS A 83 24.28 1.47 -10.23
C HIS A 83 22.81 1.86 -10.17
N PHE A 84 22.21 1.76 -8.99
CA PHE A 84 20.93 2.38 -8.73
C PHE A 84 21.13 3.89 -8.60
N ASP A 85 20.14 4.66 -9.05
CA ASP A 85 20.10 6.10 -8.85
C ASP A 85 19.44 6.39 -7.48
N PRO A 86 20.20 6.84 -6.46
CA PRO A 86 19.64 7.12 -5.15
C PRO A 86 18.71 8.33 -5.14
N ASP A 87 18.78 9.19 -6.15
CA ASP A 87 17.89 10.33 -6.31
C ASP A 87 16.60 9.97 -7.05
N MET A 88 16.44 8.73 -7.54
CA MET A 88 15.24 8.27 -8.23
C MET A 88 14.74 6.94 -7.67
N VAL A 89 14.18 7.01 -6.46
CA VAL A 89 13.64 5.83 -5.75
C VAL A 89 12.11 5.87 -5.72
N GLY A 90 11.50 4.78 -6.18
CA GLY A 90 10.06 4.55 -6.16
C GLY A 90 9.68 3.33 -5.32
N TYR A 91 8.40 3.21 -4.96
CA TYR A 91 7.89 2.07 -4.20
C TYR A 91 6.62 1.48 -4.80
N PHE A 92 6.63 0.20 -5.12
CA PHE A 92 5.41 -0.55 -5.45
C PHE A 92 5.13 -1.57 -4.35
N GLY A 93 3.93 -1.55 -3.80
CA GLY A 93 3.50 -2.50 -2.78
C GLY A 93 2.12 -3.05 -3.10
N HIS A 94 1.96 -4.37 -3.04
CA HIS A 94 0.68 -5.03 -3.20
C HIS A 94 0.27 -5.75 -1.90
N SER A 95 -1.02 -5.74 -1.55
CA SER A 95 -1.57 -6.43 -0.39
C SER A 95 -0.86 -6.02 0.92
N GLN A 96 -0.31 -6.98 1.67
CA GLN A 96 0.55 -6.75 2.83
C GLN A 96 1.67 -5.73 2.53
N GLY A 97 2.33 -5.84 1.37
CA GLY A 97 3.34 -4.85 0.96
C GLY A 97 2.75 -3.46 0.78
N GLY A 98 1.51 -3.35 0.29
CA GLY A 98 0.80 -2.08 0.21
C GLY A 98 0.48 -1.46 1.58
N ILE A 99 0.06 -2.29 2.55
CA ILE A 99 -0.23 -1.87 3.93
C ILE A 99 1.06 -1.37 4.63
N VAL A 100 2.14 -2.15 4.54
CA VAL A 100 3.49 -1.74 5.01
C VAL A 100 3.93 -0.46 4.30
N GLY A 101 3.71 -0.42 2.98
CA GLY A 101 4.04 0.69 2.11
C GLY A 101 3.39 2.00 2.52
N ALA A 102 2.17 1.96 3.05
CA ALA A 102 1.49 3.14 3.57
C ALA A 102 2.19 3.70 4.82
N ALA A 103 2.63 2.84 5.75
CA ALA A 103 3.43 3.29 6.89
C ALA A 103 4.78 3.86 6.44
N PHE A 104 5.44 3.18 5.51
CA PHE A 104 6.73 3.56 4.96
C PHE A 104 6.69 4.89 4.20
N VAL A 105 5.79 5.05 3.21
CA VAL A 105 5.60 6.31 2.46
C VAL A 105 5.10 7.43 3.37
N GLY A 106 4.49 7.09 4.50
CA GLY A 106 4.09 8.04 5.55
C GLY A 106 5.25 8.81 6.16
N VAL A 107 6.43 8.20 6.26
CA VAL A 107 7.58 8.76 6.98
C VAL A 107 8.86 8.92 6.15
N GLU A 108 9.05 8.15 5.09
CA GLU A 108 10.22 8.26 4.21
C GLU A 108 10.03 9.38 3.18
N ASP A 109 10.95 10.35 3.12
CA ASP A 109 10.89 11.51 2.22
C ASP A 109 11.81 11.39 1.00
N ARG A 110 12.69 10.39 0.96
CA ARG A 110 13.58 10.12 -0.18
C ARG A 110 12.85 9.48 -1.37
N LEU A 111 11.62 9.01 -1.20
CA LEU A 111 10.80 8.46 -2.28
C LEU A 111 10.30 9.56 -3.22
N LYS A 112 10.36 9.31 -4.53
CA LYS A 112 9.72 10.18 -5.54
C LYS A 112 8.25 9.84 -5.75
N GLY A 113 7.91 8.56 -5.69
CA GLY A 113 6.53 8.12 -5.83
C GLY A 113 6.30 6.71 -5.30
N ALA A 114 5.07 6.44 -4.90
CA ALA A 114 4.62 5.14 -4.45
C ALA A 114 3.28 4.75 -5.08
N PHE A 115 3.14 3.47 -5.38
CA PHE A 115 1.91 2.87 -5.89
C PHE A 115 1.50 1.70 -4.98
N LEU A 116 0.36 1.86 -4.30
CA LEU A 116 -0.14 0.92 -3.30
C LEU A 116 -1.37 0.18 -3.81
N SER A 117 -1.20 -1.11 -4.13
CA SER A 117 -2.27 -1.96 -4.66
C SER A 117 -2.87 -2.87 -3.59
N GLY A 118 -4.20 -3.04 -3.58
CA GLY A 118 -4.88 -3.91 -2.59
C GLY A 118 -4.55 -3.55 -1.14
N ALA A 119 -4.19 -2.29 -0.91
CA ALA A 119 -3.65 -1.77 0.34
C ALA A 119 -4.77 -1.10 1.14
N GLY A 120 -4.85 -1.38 2.43
CA GLY A 120 -5.92 -0.90 3.29
C GLY A 120 -5.44 -0.15 4.51
N ALA A 121 -6.33 0.65 5.11
CA ALA A 121 -6.16 1.21 6.44
C ALA A 121 -7.42 0.94 7.28
N GLY A 122 -7.29 0.95 8.60
CA GLY A 122 -8.38 0.77 9.54
C GLY A 122 -8.56 -0.70 9.92
N PHE A 123 -8.14 -1.05 11.12
CA PHE A 123 -8.12 -2.44 11.56
C PHE A 123 -9.50 -3.06 11.73
N ALA A 124 -10.49 -2.33 12.26
CA ALA A 124 -11.82 -2.90 12.51
C ALA A 124 -12.50 -3.48 11.25
N PRO A 125 -12.60 -2.75 10.11
CA PRO A 125 -13.08 -3.34 8.85
C PRO A 125 -12.29 -4.57 8.39
N SER A 126 -10.96 -4.59 8.58
CA SER A 126 -10.14 -5.75 8.23
C SER A 126 -10.48 -7.00 9.03
N LEU A 127 -10.97 -6.84 10.27
CA LEU A 127 -11.37 -7.98 11.09
C LEU A 127 -12.75 -8.53 10.72
N ILE A 128 -13.70 -7.65 10.41
CA ILE A 128 -15.12 -8.03 10.31
C ILE A 128 -15.61 -8.24 8.86
N GLU A 129 -14.97 -7.63 7.87
CA GLU A 129 -15.41 -7.71 6.45
C GLU A 129 -14.52 -8.63 5.60
N LYS A 130 -13.30 -8.92 6.04
CA LYS A 130 -12.35 -9.80 5.33
C LYS A 130 -12.81 -11.25 5.39
N THR A 131 -12.87 -11.91 4.24
CA THR A 131 -13.28 -13.32 4.14
C THR A 131 -12.16 -14.25 3.65
N GLU A 132 -11.09 -13.70 3.07
CA GLU A 132 -9.97 -14.47 2.50
C GLU A 132 -8.61 -13.95 3.01
N PRO A 133 -7.57 -14.80 3.13
CA PRO A 133 -7.59 -16.27 2.96
C PRO A 133 -8.22 -17.00 4.16
N VAL A 134 -8.51 -16.25 5.23
CA VAL A 134 -9.12 -16.73 6.48
C VAL A 134 -10.12 -15.68 6.94
N VAL A 135 -11.29 -16.13 7.40
CA VAL A 135 -12.27 -15.26 8.07
C VAL A 135 -11.75 -14.96 9.48
N ILE A 136 -11.11 -13.79 9.65
CA ILE A 136 -10.44 -13.44 10.91
C ILE A 136 -11.43 -13.33 12.08
N ALA A 137 -12.65 -12.85 11.82
CA ALA A 137 -13.70 -12.79 12.82
C ALA A 137 -13.97 -14.16 13.46
N ASP A 138 -14.01 -15.23 12.65
CA ASP A 138 -14.24 -16.60 13.14
C ASP A 138 -13.06 -17.09 13.97
N ALA A 139 -11.82 -16.78 13.56
CA ALA A 139 -10.63 -17.11 14.32
C ALA A 139 -10.61 -16.43 15.70
N ILE A 140 -10.96 -15.14 15.77
CA ILE A 140 -11.04 -14.40 17.04
C ILE A 140 -12.13 -14.98 17.94
N ARG A 141 -13.33 -15.23 17.40
CA ARG A 141 -14.44 -15.85 18.14
C ARG A 141 -14.04 -17.20 18.72
N ALA A 142 -13.31 -18.01 17.95
CA ALA A 142 -12.83 -19.32 18.39
C ALA A 142 -11.75 -19.20 19.49
N ILE A 143 -10.75 -18.34 19.31
CA ILE A 143 -9.65 -18.14 20.28
C ILE A 143 -10.18 -17.60 21.63
N LEU A 144 -11.15 -16.69 21.58
CA LEU A 144 -11.71 -16.06 22.77
C LEU A 144 -12.96 -16.77 23.32
N ASN A 145 -13.34 -17.91 22.72
CA ASN A 145 -14.47 -18.74 23.14
C ASN A 145 -15.78 -17.92 23.27
N PHE A 146 -16.12 -17.16 22.23
CA PHE A 146 -17.35 -16.38 22.19
C PHE A 146 -18.58 -17.30 22.28
N PRO A 147 -19.64 -16.88 22.99
CA PRO A 147 -20.97 -17.47 22.86
C PRO A 147 -21.41 -17.53 21.39
N ALA A 148 -22.18 -18.57 21.04
CA ALA A 148 -22.63 -18.77 19.66
C ALA A 148 -23.49 -17.60 19.15
N ASP A 149 -24.23 -16.95 20.04
CA ASP A 149 -25.15 -15.84 19.76
C ASP A 149 -24.51 -14.45 19.88
N GLU A 150 -23.23 -14.33 20.25
CA GLU A 150 -22.52 -13.05 20.33
C GLU A 150 -21.88 -12.68 18.98
N PRO A 151 -22.37 -11.64 18.26
CA PRO A 151 -21.76 -11.21 17.01
C PRO A 151 -20.50 -10.37 17.26
N LEU A 152 -19.43 -10.61 16.48
CA LEU A 152 -18.31 -9.68 16.40
C LEU A 152 -18.61 -8.64 15.32
N ASP A 153 -19.33 -7.59 15.69
CA ASP A 153 -19.67 -6.48 14.81
C ASP A 153 -18.83 -5.22 15.12
N ARG A 154 -19.00 -4.17 14.30
CA ARG A 154 -18.27 -2.90 14.43
C ARG A 154 -18.46 -2.19 15.79
N PHE A 155 -19.45 -2.57 16.59
CA PHE A 155 -19.75 -1.99 17.89
C PHE A 155 -19.25 -2.85 19.05
N HIS A 156 -18.67 -4.02 18.76
CA HIS A 156 -18.16 -4.92 19.77
C HIS A 156 -16.94 -4.30 20.48
N PRO A 157 -16.93 -4.17 21.82
CA PRO A 157 -15.90 -3.43 22.57
C PRO A 157 -14.49 -4.02 22.42
N LEU A 158 -14.39 -5.33 22.14
CA LEU A 158 -13.11 -5.97 21.80
C LEU A 158 -12.42 -5.27 20.63
N LEU A 159 -13.16 -4.85 19.60
CA LEU A 159 -12.56 -4.19 18.44
C LEU A 159 -11.91 -2.87 18.83
N SER A 160 -12.53 -2.08 19.72
CA SER A 160 -11.94 -0.85 20.23
C SER A 160 -10.66 -1.11 21.04
N LEU A 161 -10.64 -2.18 21.86
CA LEU A 161 -9.45 -2.56 22.63
C LEU A 161 -8.31 -3.02 21.72
N MET A 162 -8.62 -3.84 20.73
CA MET A 162 -7.62 -4.29 19.76
C MET A 162 -7.13 -3.14 18.89
N GLN A 163 -8.01 -2.21 18.49
CA GLN A 163 -7.64 -1.01 17.73
C GLN A 163 -6.59 -0.18 18.50
N ILE A 164 -6.80 0.10 19.79
CA ILE A 164 -5.79 0.82 20.63
C ILE A 164 -4.42 0.15 20.55
N TRP A 165 -4.40 -1.19 20.52
CA TRP A 165 -3.17 -1.94 20.45
C TRP A 165 -2.48 -1.86 19.08
N VAL A 166 -3.24 -2.03 18.00
CA VAL A 166 -2.69 -2.08 16.64
C VAL A 166 -2.49 -0.71 16.00
N ASP A 167 -3.13 0.34 16.53
CA ASP A 167 -3.08 1.72 16.04
C ASP A 167 -1.67 2.18 15.64
N PRO A 168 -0.61 1.94 16.45
CA PRO A 168 0.74 2.35 16.06
C PRO A 168 1.22 1.79 14.72
N ALA A 169 0.70 0.65 14.28
CA ALA A 169 1.01 0.00 13.00
C ALA A 169 -0.08 0.19 11.93
N ASP A 170 -1.24 0.76 12.28
CA ASP A 170 -2.35 0.96 11.36
C ASP A 170 -2.06 2.14 10.40
N PRO A 171 -2.13 1.94 9.07
CA PRO A 171 -1.89 3.00 8.08
C PRO A 171 -2.74 4.28 8.27
N VAL A 172 -3.86 4.23 8.99
CA VAL A 172 -4.67 5.43 9.29
C VAL A 172 -3.84 6.54 9.95
N ASN A 173 -2.81 6.17 10.71
CA ASN A 173 -1.98 7.12 11.46
C ASN A 173 -0.85 7.75 10.63
N TYR A 174 -0.61 7.27 9.40
CA TYR A 174 0.53 7.66 8.57
C TYR A 174 0.19 8.68 7.48
N GLY A 175 -1.09 8.89 7.19
CA GLY A 175 -1.51 9.88 6.22
C GLY A 175 -1.28 11.33 6.66
N ARG A 176 -1.39 11.64 7.97
CA ARG A 176 -1.06 12.99 8.48
C ARG A 176 0.44 13.30 8.34
N PRO A 177 1.39 12.45 8.77
CA PRO A 177 2.81 12.60 8.47
C PRO A 177 3.10 12.74 6.97
N TRP A 178 2.40 12.01 6.10
CA TRP A 178 2.57 12.16 4.64
C TRP A 178 2.12 13.53 4.13
N ARG A 179 0.94 14.02 4.57
CA ARG A 179 0.40 15.32 4.13
C ARG A 179 1.16 16.52 4.67
N HIS A 180 1.74 16.39 5.86
CA HIS A 180 2.37 17.51 6.58
C HIS A 180 3.84 17.20 6.91
N ARG A 181 4.71 17.43 5.92
CA ARG A 181 6.15 17.15 5.97
C ARG A 181 7.02 18.41 6.11
N GLY A 182 6.41 19.59 6.23
CA GLY A 182 7.14 20.86 6.22
C GLY A 182 7.92 21.03 4.92
N ALA A 183 9.20 21.38 5.03
CA ALA A 183 10.04 21.63 3.86
C ALA A 183 10.38 20.37 3.03
N ALA A 184 10.28 19.16 3.64
CA ALA A 184 10.58 17.91 2.94
C ALA A 184 9.53 17.63 1.85
N ARG A 185 9.97 17.06 0.72
CA ARG A 185 9.08 16.76 -0.41
C ARG A 185 8.13 15.62 -0.03
N VAL A 186 6.85 15.76 -0.41
CA VAL A 186 5.87 14.69 -0.29
C VAL A 186 5.99 13.76 -1.50
N PRO A 187 6.17 12.44 -1.31
CA PRO A 187 6.16 11.48 -2.42
C PRO A 187 4.81 11.45 -3.11
N HIS A 188 4.80 11.33 -4.44
CA HIS A 188 3.57 11.04 -5.19
C HIS A 188 2.96 9.73 -4.71
N LEU A 189 1.63 9.64 -4.61
CA LEU A 189 0.98 8.47 -4.01
C LEU A 189 -0.32 8.09 -4.72
N VAL A 190 -0.31 6.93 -5.35
CA VAL A 190 -1.51 6.33 -5.94
C VAL A 190 -1.87 5.07 -5.19
N ALA A 191 -3.15 4.90 -4.87
CA ALA A 191 -3.70 3.67 -4.34
C ALA A 191 -4.74 3.09 -5.29
N THR A 192 -5.01 1.78 -5.18
CA THR A 192 -6.08 1.12 -5.94
C THR A 192 -7.14 0.53 -5.03
N SER A 193 -8.38 0.51 -5.48
CA SER A 193 -9.47 -0.22 -4.85
C SER A 193 -10.13 -1.18 -5.83
N GLY A 194 -9.91 -2.49 -5.66
CA GLY A 194 -10.79 -3.51 -6.22
C GLY A 194 -12.09 -3.54 -5.42
N LEU A 195 -13.24 -3.26 -6.06
CA LEU A 195 -14.52 -3.19 -5.33
C LEU A 195 -15.06 -4.55 -4.90
N GLN A 196 -14.49 -5.65 -5.42
CA GLN A 196 -14.81 -7.02 -5.05
C GLN A 196 -13.71 -7.67 -4.19
N ASP A 197 -12.82 -6.88 -3.59
CA ASP A 197 -11.71 -7.38 -2.80
C ASP A 197 -12.18 -8.01 -1.47
N GLN A 198 -11.87 -9.30 -1.30
CA GLN A 198 -12.19 -10.11 -0.13
C GLN A 198 -11.02 -10.28 0.86
N TYR A 199 -9.82 -9.84 0.47
CA TYR A 199 -8.60 -9.88 1.26
C TYR A 199 -8.37 -8.55 1.99
N THR A 200 -8.61 -7.44 1.28
CA THR A 200 -8.61 -6.06 1.80
C THR A 200 -9.94 -5.41 1.39
N PRO A 201 -10.99 -5.49 2.23
CA PRO A 201 -12.31 -4.95 1.90
C PRO A 201 -12.27 -3.49 1.43
N LYS A 202 -13.17 -3.11 0.52
CA LYS A 202 -13.22 -1.73 -0.04
C LYS A 202 -13.30 -0.61 0.99
N ARG A 203 -13.84 -0.86 2.18
CA ARG A 203 -13.83 0.11 3.28
C ARG A 203 -12.43 0.40 3.79
N ASN A 204 -11.53 -0.59 3.75
CA ASN A 204 -10.12 -0.39 4.06
C ASN A 204 -9.41 0.46 3.01
N HIS A 205 -9.72 0.26 1.72
CA HIS A 205 -9.21 1.12 0.65
C HIS A 205 -9.70 2.57 0.85
N GLY A 206 -10.97 2.75 1.19
CA GLY A 206 -11.55 4.04 1.53
C GLY A 206 -10.91 4.68 2.76
N GLY A 207 -10.65 3.90 3.81
CA GLY A 207 -9.93 4.34 5.00
C GLY A 207 -8.52 4.84 4.69
N LEU A 208 -7.80 4.13 3.82
CA LEU A 208 -6.47 4.55 3.36
C LEU A 208 -6.56 5.86 2.58
N ALA A 209 -7.50 5.94 1.63
CA ALA A 209 -7.72 7.16 0.85
C ALA A 209 -8.10 8.35 1.75
N GLY A 210 -8.96 8.17 2.75
CA GLY A 210 -9.29 9.22 3.71
C GLY A 210 -8.11 9.66 4.58
N ALA A 211 -7.34 8.69 5.09
CA ALA A 211 -6.17 8.96 5.91
C ALA A 211 -5.13 9.82 5.16
N PHE A 212 -4.85 9.50 3.90
CA PHE A 212 -3.89 10.21 3.06
C PHE A 212 -4.52 11.39 2.29
N GLY A 213 -5.85 11.52 2.26
CA GLY A 213 -6.54 12.56 1.48
C GLY A 213 -6.46 12.33 -0.03
N LEU A 214 -6.43 11.07 -0.47
CA LEU A 214 -6.35 10.69 -1.87
C LEU A 214 -7.74 10.81 -2.52
N PRO A 215 -7.94 11.74 -3.48
CA PRO A 215 -9.22 11.84 -4.18
C PRO A 215 -9.44 10.62 -5.08
N VAL A 216 -10.69 10.22 -5.28
CA VAL A 216 -11.01 9.22 -6.32
C VAL A 216 -10.71 9.83 -7.69
N VAL A 217 -9.93 9.14 -8.52
CA VAL A 217 -9.71 9.56 -9.91
C VAL A 217 -10.90 9.10 -10.74
N LEU A 218 -11.42 9.96 -11.60
CA LEU A 218 -12.60 9.61 -12.40
C LEU A 218 -12.28 8.44 -13.37
N PRO A 219 -13.25 7.54 -13.61
CA PRO A 219 -14.63 7.58 -13.12
C PRO A 219 -14.80 7.07 -11.67
N VAL A 220 -15.69 7.73 -10.91
CA VAL A 220 -16.11 7.22 -9.59
C VAL A 220 -17.09 6.07 -9.80
N SER A 221 -16.65 4.85 -9.50
CA SER A 221 -17.50 3.64 -9.54
C SER A 221 -18.31 3.46 -8.27
N GLU A 222 -17.73 3.83 -7.12
CA GLU A 222 -18.41 3.84 -5.82
C GLU A 222 -17.93 5.03 -4.99
N GLN A 223 -18.85 5.72 -4.34
CA GLN A 223 -18.51 6.84 -3.45
C GLN A 223 -17.76 6.35 -2.20
N VAL A 224 -16.78 7.12 -1.76
CA VAL A 224 -16.00 6.85 -0.55
C VAL A 224 -16.46 7.80 0.54
N GLU A 225 -17.34 7.33 1.43
CA GLU A 225 -18.00 8.13 2.47
C GLU A 225 -17.03 9.01 3.28
N VAL A 226 -15.86 8.49 3.65
CA VAL A 226 -14.87 9.27 4.41
C VAL A 226 -14.30 10.45 3.62
N LEU A 227 -14.17 10.34 2.29
CA LEU A 227 -13.74 11.46 1.45
C LEU A 227 -14.81 12.55 1.37
N ASP A 228 -16.09 12.16 1.27
CA ASP A 228 -17.21 13.11 1.31
C ASP A 228 -17.24 13.86 2.65
N LEU A 229 -17.05 13.16 3.77
CA LEU A 229 -16.99 13.76 5.12
C LEU A 229 -15.81 14.72 5.28
N LEU A 230 -14.67 14.42 4.64
CA LEU A 230 -13.48 15.26 4.63
C LEU A 230 -13.55 16.39 3.59
N GLY A 231 -14.60 16.43 2.76
CA GLY A 231 -14.74 17.41 1.68
C GLY A 231 -13.73 17.22 0.53
N VAL A 232 -13.18 16.02 0.36
CA VAL A 232 -12.23 15.71 -0.73
C VAL A 232 -13.01 15.38 -1.99
N SER A 233 -13.01 16.29 -2.95
CA SER A 233 -13.66 16.06 -4.24
C SER A 233 -12.87 15.09 -5.13
N PRO A 234 -13.55 14.32 -6.01
CA PRO A 234 -12.87 13.52 -7.03
C PRO A 234 -11.91 14.35 -7.90
N ALA A 235 -10.80 13.73 -8.30
CA ALA A 235 -9.91 14.31 -9.29
C ALA A 235 -10.52 14.19 -10.70
N GLY A 236 -9.87 14.79 -11.71
CA GLY A 236 -10.26 14.58 -13.12
C GLY A 236 -10.13 13.11 -13.56
N ALA A 237 -10.38 12.85 -14.85
CA ALA A 237 -10.11 11.53 -15.46
C ALA A 237 -8.61 11.16 -15.44
N GLU A 238 -7.77 12.15 -15.18
CA GLU A 238 -6.34 12.00 -14.96
C GLU A 238 -5.94 12.84 -13.74
N ALA A 239 -5.26 12.21 -12.79
CA ALA A 239 -4.59 12.90 -11.69
C ALA A 239 -3.11 13.12 -12.06
N ARG A 240 -2.70 14.39 -12.08
CA ARG A 240 -1.32 14.83 -12.28
C ARG A 240 -1.12 16.15 -11.56
N GLY A 241 -0.26 16.18 -10.53
CA GLY A 241 -0.02 17.38 -9.72
C GLY A 241 -1.29 17.98 -9.10
N ASN A 242 -2.30 17.14 -8.83
CA ASN A 242 -3.64 17.55 -8.42
C ASN A 242 -3.76 17.90 -6.94
N LEU A 243 -2.74 17.57 -6.15
CA LEU A 243 -2.57 17.97 -4.76
C LEU A 243 -1.36 18.91 -4.64
N SER A 244 -1.20 19.52 -3.47
CA SER A 244 -0.02 20.34 -3.16
C SER A 244 0.50 19.99 -1.77
N ASP A 245 1.82 20.00 -1.60
CA ASP A 245 2.44 19.87 -0.28
C ASP A 245 2.50 21.19 0.48
N ASP A 246 3.08 21.18 1.69
CA ASP A 246 3.17 22.36 2.56
C ASP A 246 3.95 23.54 1.92
N GLU A 247 4.81 23.27 0.93
CA GLU A 247 5.59 24.27 0.17
C GLU A 247 4.91 24.66 -1.16
N GLY A 248 3.71 24.13 -1.43
CA GLY A 248 2.95 24.39 -2.66
C GLY A 248 3.46 23.65 -3.89
N ARG A 249 4.35 22.66 -3.74
CA ARG A 249 4.85 21.85 -4.86
C ARG A 249 3.76 20.87 -5.32
N PRO A 250 3.63 20.60 -6.63
CA PRO A 250 2.60 19.71 -7.16
C PRO A 250 2.85 18.26 -6.70
N VAL A 251 1.78 17.60 -6.26
CA VAL A 251 1.77 16.20 -5.87
C VAL A 251 0.67 15.48 -6.64
N THR A 252 1.03 14.49 -7.45
CA THR A 252 0.06 13.51 -7.95
C THR A 252 -0.37 12.59 -6.82
N GLY A 253 -1.66 12.53 -6.56
CA GLY A 253 -2.23 11.51 -5.69
C GLY A 253 -3.68 11.17 -5.98
N GLY A 254 -4.06 9.92 -5.76
CA GLY A 254 -5.43 9.49 -6.00
C GLY A 254 -5.70 8.01 -5.71
N LEU A 255 -6.99 7.68 -5.66
CA LEU A 255 -7.51 6.31 -5.56
C LEU A 255 -8.11 5.90 -6.90
N LEU A 256 -7.54 4.88 -7.55
CA LEU A 256 -8.10 4.27 -8.76
C LEU A 256 -9.06 3.15 -8.39
N GLN A 257 -10.27 3.14 -8.96
CA GLN A 257 -11.27 2.12 -8.67
C GLN A 257 -11.42 1.12 -9.81
N TYR A 258 -11.45 -0.18 -9.46
CA TYR A 258 -11.66 -1.28 -10.39
C TYR A 258 -12.95 -2.01 -10.00
N PRO A 259 -14.11 -1.68 -10.62
CA PRO A 259 -15.41 -2.12 -10.14
C PRO A 259 -15.69 -3.61 -10.27
N ASN A 260 -15.04 -4.28 -11.21
CA ASN A 260 -15.24 -5.69 -11.51
C ASN A 260 -14.08 -6.57 -11.04
N ASP A 261 -13.13 -6.00 -10.31
CA ASP A 261 -11.92 -6.70 -9.88
C ASP A 261 -11.87 -6.80 -8.35
N GLY A 262 -11.20 -7.84 -7.89
CA GLY A 262 -10.90 -8.06 -6.48
C GLY A 262 -9.46 -7.66 -6.13
N HIS A 263 -8.89 -8.40 -5.19
CA HIS A 263 -7.57 -8.11 -4.62
C HIS A 263 -6.47 -7.94 -5.66
N PHE A 264 -6.39 -8.88 -6.60
CA PHE A 264 -5.28 -9.00 -7.54
C PHE A 264 -5.42 -8.17 -8.82
N ALA A 265 -6.22 -7.09 -8.81
CA ALA A 265 -6.53 -6.28 -10.00
C ALA A 265 -5.27 -5.92 -10.82
N VAL A 266 -4.18 -5.49 -10.16
CA VAL A 266 -2.91 -5.11 -10.81
C VAL A 266 -2.17 -6.24 -11.53
N PHE A 267 -2.56 -7.50 -11.34
CA PHE A 267 -1.94 -8.65 -12.01
C PHE A 267 -2.81 -9.26 -13.10
N VAL A 268 -4.11 -8.98 -13.09
CA VAL A 268 -5.09 -9.62 -14.00
C VAL A 268 -5.83 -8.62 -14.88
N ASN A 269 -5.91 -7.35 -14.48
CA ASN A 269 -6.55 -6.29 -15.25
C ASN A 269 -5.48 -5.49 -16.01
N PRO A 270 -5.48 -5.51 -17.36
CA PRO A 270 -4.54 -4.75 -18.18
C PRO A 270 -4.59 -3.23 -17.94
N ASP A 271 -5.74 -2.70 -17.54
CA ASP A 271 -5.90 -1.29 -17.16
C ASP A 271 -5.11 -0.98 -15.89
N ALA A 272 -5.24 -1.84 -14.87
CA ALA A 272 -4.47 -1.70 -13.64
C ALA A 272 -2.96 -1.84 -13.87
N GLN A 273 -2.55 -2.72 -14.79
CA GLN A 273 -1.17 -2.85 -15.24
C GLN A 273 -0.65 -1.59 -15.94
N ASP A 274 -1.44 -1.02 -16.86
CA ASP A 274 -1.08 0.26 -17.50
C ASP A 274 -0.95 1.38 -16.48
N ALA A 275 -1.86 1.45 -15.51
CA ALA A 275 -1.92 2.53 -14.53
C ALA A 275 -0.63 2.66 -13.72
N TYR A 276 -0.15 1.57 -13.09
CA TYR A 276 1.10 1.65 -12.33
C TYR A 276 2.32 1.79 -13.24
N ARG A 277 2.35 1.09 -14.38
CA ARG A 277 3.46 1.21 -15.34
C ARG A 277 3.61 2.65 -15.81
N ARG A 278 2.52 3.30 -16.19
CA ARG A 278 2.49 4.69 -16.63
C ARG A 278 2.86 5.66 -15.51
N PHE A 279 2.37 5.42 -14.29
CA PHE A 279 2.77 6.22 -13.14
C PHE A 279 4.29 6.24 -12.98
N PHE A 280 4.95 5.08 -13.02
CA PHE A 280 6.41 4.99 -12.90
C PHE A 280 7.16 5.45 -14.16
N ASP A 281 6.62 5.24 -15.35
CA ASP A 281 7.19 5.73 -16.62
C ASP A 281 7.24 7.27 -16.63
N THR A 282 6.10 7.91 -16.35
CA THR A 282 5.99 9.38 -16.28
C THR A 282 6.65 10.00 -15.05
N LEU A 283 6.96 9.21 -14.02
CA LEU A 283 7.77 9.68 -12.89
C LEU A 283 9.21 9.98 -13.31
N LEU A 284 9.68 9.39 -14.42
CA LEU A 284 11.01 9.63 -15.00
C LEU A 284 11.02 10.84 -15.96
N ASP A 285 9.88 11.48 -16.23
CA ASP A 285 9.82 12.69 -17.04
C ASP A 285 10.56 13.85 -16.34
N ASP A 286 10.99 14.86 -17.11
CA ASP A 286 11.80 15.98 -16.62
C ASP A 286 11.14 16.79 -15.48
N ASP A 287 9.80 16.84 -15.43
CA ASP A 287 9.06 17.53 -14.36
C ASP A 287 8.90 16.67 -13.10
N GLY A 288 9.13 15.35 -13.21
CA GLY A 288 8.97 14.37 -12.15
C GLY A 288 7.55 14.36 -11.55
N VAL A 289 6.51 14.73 -12.32
CA VAL A 289 5.11 14.74 -11.89
C VAL A 289 4.34 13.64 -12.64
N PRO A 290 4.12 12.47 -12.01
CA PRO A 290 3.59 11.31 -12.69
C PRO A 290 2.10 11.43 -12.99
N VAL A 291 1.63 10.60 -13.91
CA VAL A 291 0.23 10.45 -14.30
C VAL A 291 -0.42 9.26 -13.61
N ALA A 292 -1.62 9.47 -13.06
CA ALA A 292 -2.46 8.42 -12.50
C ALA A 292 -3.86 8.46 -13.12
N ARG A 293 -4.27 7.37 -13.79
CA ARG A 293 -5.58 7.24 -14.44
C ARG A 293 -5.95 5.79 -14.69
N THR A 294 -7.23 5.53 -14.90
CA THR A 294 -7.72 4.34 -15.60
C THR A 294 -7.74 4.59 -17.12
N LEU A 295 -7.72 3.54 -17.92
CA LEU A 295 -7.81 3.59 -19.38
C LEU A 295 -9.23 3.87 -19.88
N ARG A 296 -10.23 3.59 -19.05
CA ARG A 296 -11.66 3.80 -19.33
C ARG A 296 -12.19 5.08 -18.69
#